data_AF-A0A2V7MLE2-F1
#
_entry.id   AF-A0A2V7MLE2-F1
#
_cell.length_a   1.000
_cell.length_b   1.000
_cell.length_c   1.000
_cell.angle_alpha   90.00
_cell.angle_beta   90.00
_cell.angle_gamma   90.00
#
_symmetry.space_group_name_H-M   'P 1'
#
loop_
_entity.id
_entity.type
_entity.pdbx_description
1 polymer ?
#
loop_
_entity_poly.entity_id
_entity_poly.type
_entity_poly.pdbx_seq_one_letter_code
_entity_poly.pdbx_strand_id
1 'polypeptide(L)'
;MPPAEIETIYLFTPLKREGREWGTAVVARRSAEGEGRLRVYTARYMLIVRGKERGQSRVEVIETGLSPAAVIAQVMQATADRTGDPEPPVAVGAAVWYEG
;
A
#
# COMPACT_ATOMS: atom_id res chain seq x y z
N MET A 1 1.54 2.98 13.25
CA MET A 1 2.92 2.67 12.79
C MET A 1 3.67 3.99 12.73
N PRO A 2 4.82 4.12 13.40
CA PRO A 2 5.64 5.33 13.35
C PRO A 2 6.14 5.62 11.92
N PRO A 3 6.03 6.86 11.41
CA PRO A 3 6.51 7.23 10.07
C PRO A 3 8.00 6.91 9.86
N ALA A 4 8.80 7.11 10.90
CA ALA A 4 10.23 6.83 10.92
C ALA A 4 10.58 5.34 10.82
N GLU A 5 9.61 4.43 10.80
CA GLU A 5 9.86 3.00 10.58
C GLU A 5 9.41 2.54 9.19
N ILE A 6 8.73 3.41 8.42
CA ILE A 6 8.30 3.11 7.07
C ILE A 6 9.51 3.22 6.16
N GLU A 7 9.86 2.13 5.50
CA GLU A 7 10.90 2.11 4.48
C GLU A 7 10.32 2.56 3.14
N THR A 8 9.18 1.99 2.74
CA THR A 8 8.57 2.26 1.44
C THR A 8 7.08 1.95 1.49
N ILE A 9 6.29 2.75 0.78
CA ILE A 9 4.88 2.51 0.53
C ILE A 9 4.72 2.34 -0.98
N TYR A 10 4.13 1.24 -1.42
CA TYR A 10 3.77 0.99 -2.81
C TYR A 10 2.28 1.26 -2.98
N LEU A 11 1.93 2.25 -3.79
CA LEU A 11 0.56 2.70 -4.01
C LEU A 11 0.01 2.20 -5.33
N PHE A 12 -1.06 1.43 -5.25
CA PHE A 12 -1.80 0.97 -6.42
C PHE A 12 -2.87 2.00 -6.79
N THR A 13 -3.13 2.15 -8.09
CA THR A 13 -4.19 3.01 -8.60
C THR A 13 -5.54 2.60 -8.00
N PRO A 14 -6.26 3.50 -7.31
CA PRO A 14 -7.55 3.16 -6.73
C PRO A 14 -8.59 2.86 -7.81
N LEU A 15 -9.36 1.78 -7.61
CA LEU A 15 -10.51 1.45 -8.45
C LEU A 15 -11.70 2.31 -8.03
N LYS A 16 -12.37 2.96 -8.99
CA LYS A 16 -13.60 3.73 -8.76
C LYS A 16 -14.77 3.12 -9.51
N ARG A 17 -15.83 2.75 -8.78
CA ARG A 17 -17.04 2.16 -9.36
C ARG A 17 -18.24 2.40 -8.46
N GLU A 18 -19.38 2.69 -9.08
CA GLU A 18 -20.69 2.77 -8.40
C GLU A 18 -20.68 3.67 -7.14
N GLY A 19 -20.02 4.83 -7.23
CA GLY A 19 -19.97 5.80 -6.12
C GLY A 19 -19.07 5.41 -4.95
N ARG A 20 -18.21 4.39 -5.13
CA ARG A 20 -17.21 3.94 -4.17
C ARG A 20 -15.81 3.96 -4.80
N GLU A 21 -14.82 4.10 -3.94
CA GLU A 21 -13.41 4.01 -4.26
C GLU A 21 -12.77 2.91 -3.41
N TRP A 22 -11.94 2.08 -4.02
CA TRP A 22 -11.16 1.05 -3.34
C TRP A 22 -9.69 1.27 -3.66
N GLY A 23 -8.85 1.34 -2.62
CA GLY A 23 -7.41 1.43 -2.80
C GLY A 23 -6.68 0.33 -2.07
N THR A 24 -5.50 0.00 -2.60
CA THR A 24 -4.57 -0.96 -2.00
C THR A 24 -3.20 -0.30 -1.89
N ALA A 25 -2.54 -0.52 -0.77
CA ALA A 25 -1.14 -0.16 -0.58
C ALA A 25 -0.39 -1.35 0.01
N VAL A 26 0.86 -1.51 -0.39
CA VAL A 26 1.81 -2.41 0.29
C VAL A 26 2.80 -1.55 1.05
N VAL A 27 2.93 -1.78 2.36
CA VAL A 27 3.82 -1.03 3.22
C VAL A 27 4.95 -1.94 3.66
N ALA A 28 6.18 -1.55 3.34
CA ALA A 28 7.39 -2.16 3.85
C ALA A 28 7.89 -1.34 5.06
N ARG A 29 7.93 -1.98 6.22
CA ARG A 29 8.36 -1.40 7.50
C ARG A 29 9.69 -2.02 7.92
N ARG A 30 10.61 -1.19 8.40
CA ARG A 30 11.85 -1.65 9.05
C ARG A 30 11.50 -2.56 10.23
N SER A 31 12.12 -3.73 10.29
CA SER A 31 11.95 -4.68 11.38
C SER A 31 13.25 -4.83 12.15
N ALA A 32 13.14 -4.98 13.48
CA ALA A 32 14.25 -5.42 14.30
C ALA A 32 14.50 -6.95 14.15
N GLU A 33 13.56 -7.67 13.54
CA GLU A 33 13.63 -9.10 13.32
C GLU A 33 14.17 -9.41 11.91
N GLY A 34 15.26 -10.17 11.85
CA GLY A 34 15.89 -10.57 10.59
C GLY A 34 16.70 -9.43 9.97
N GLU A 35 18.02 -9.57 10.00
CA GLU A 35 18.93 -8.60 9.38
C GLU A 35 18.59 -8.41 7.89
N GLY A 36 18.39 -7.15 7.49
CA GLY A 36 18.03 -6.79 6.11
C GLY A 36 16.63 -7.26 5.65
N ARG A 37 15.73 -7.60 6.58
CA ARG A 37 14.33 -7.95 6.28
C ARG A 37 13.39 -6.81 6.66
N LEU A 38 12.37 -6.61 5.82
CA LEU A 38 11.29 -5.67 6.05
C LEU A 38 10.02 -6.45 6.36
N ARG A 39 9.25 -5.95 7.32
CA ARG A 39 7.91 -6.45 7.61
C ARG A 39 6.94 -5.84 6.61
N VAL A 40 6.15 -6.68 5.96
CA VAL A 40 5.30 -6.29 4.84
C VAL A 40 3.85 -6.33 5.28
N TYR A 41 3.16 -5.21 5.09
CA TYR A 41 1.73 -5.10 5.31
C TYR A 41 1.01 -4.84 3.99
N THR A 42 -0.15 -5.47 3.82
CA THR A 42 -1.12 -5.07 2.80
C THR A 42 -2.20 -4.25 3.48
N ALA A 43 -2.32 -2.99 3.09
CA ALA A 43 -3.39 -2.10 3.51
C ALA A 43 -4.42 -1.97 2.40
N ARG A 44 -5.70 -2.02 2.75
CA ARG A 44 -6.83 -1.86 1.83
C ARG A 44 -7.84 -0.92 2.44
N TYR A 45 -8.51 -0.15 1.60
CA TYR A 45 -9.68 0.61 2.03
C TYR A 45 -10.81 0.54 1.01
N MET A 46 -12.00 0.86 1.49
CA MET A 46 -13.14 1.25 0.68
C MET A 46 -13.67 2.58 1.23
N LEU A 47 -13.89 3.56 0.36
CA LEU A 47 -14.44 4.87 0.68
C LEU A 47 -15.70 5.11 -0.15
N ILE A 48 -16.80 5.48 0.51
CA ILE A 48 -18.01 5.93 -0.18
C ILE A 48 -17.82 7.40 -0.59
N VAL A 49 -17.78 7.67 -1.90
CA VAL A 49 -17.46 9.00 -2.46
C VAL A 49 -18.69 9.77 -2.96
N ARG A 50 -19.86 9.12 -3.09
CA ARG A 50 -21.12 9.73 -3.55
C ARG A 50 -22.33 9.21 -2.76
N GLY A 51 -23.41 9.99 -2.73
CA GLY A 51 -24.68 9.61 -2.07
C GLY A 51 -24.76 9.99 -0.59
N LYS A 52 -25.84 9.56 0.08
CA LYS A 52 -26.13 9.94 1.48
C LYS A 52 -25.10 9.41 2.48
N GLU A 53 -24.44 8.31 2.16
CA GLU A 53 -23.40 7.67 2.99
C GLU A 53 -21.99 8.17 2.67
N ARG A 54 -21.85 9.22 1.85
CA ARG A 54 -20.56 9.78 1.47
C ARG A 54 -19.71 10.09 2.71
N GLY A 55 -18.44 9.71 2.65
CA GLY A 55 -17.47 9.90 3.72
C GLY A 55 -17.33 8.69 4.64
N GLN A 56 -18.25 7.71 4.58
CA GLN A 56 -18.05 6.44 5.27
C GLN A 56 -16.91 5.64 4.61
N SER A 57 -16.13 4.97 5.45
CA SER A 57 -14.98 4.18 5.00
C SER A 57 -14.82 2.89 5.79
N ARG A 58 -14.18 1.90 5.15
CA ARG A 58 -13.64 0.71 5.81
C ARG A 58 -12.16 0.63 5.49
N VAL A 59 -11.35 0.24 6.47
CA VAL A 59 -9.91 0.09 6.34
C VAL A 59 -9.52 -1.26 6.93
N GLU A 60 -8.60 -1.94 6.27
CA GLU A 60 -8.00 -3.19 6.70
C GLU A 60 -6.49 -3.11 6.51
N VAL A 61 -5.73 -3.60 7.50
CA VAL A 61 -4.28 -3.74 7.40
C VAL A 61 -3.91 -5.12 7.90
N ILE A 62 -3.29 -5.91 7.03
CA ILE A 62 -2.86 -7.28 7.32
C ILE A 62 -1.35 -7.36 7.18
N GLU A 63 -0.68 -7.92 8.19
CA GLU A 63 0.71 -8.33 8.06
C GLU A 63 0.79 -9.58 7.16
N THR A 64 1.59 -9.49 6.11
CA THR A 64 1.71 -10.53 5.08
C THR A 64 3.02 -11.29 5.13
N GLY A 65 4.03 -10.78 5.87
CA GLY A 65 5.26 -11.52 6.14
C GLY A 65 6.51 -10.65 6.30
N LEU A 66 7.66 -11.30 6.22
CA LEU A 66 9.00 -10.69 6.24
C LEU A 66 9.73 -10.98 4.92
N SER A 67 10.31 -9.95 4.31
CA SER A 67 10.95 -10.09 3.01
C SER A 67 12.08 -9.06 2.84
N PRO A 68 13.19 -9.38 2.14
CA PRO A 68 14.18 -8.37 1.77
C PRO A 68 13.59 -7.36 0.77
N ALA A 69 14.08 -6.11 0.84
CA ALA A 69 13.59 -5.00 0.01
C ALA A 69 13.59 -5.32 -1.49
N ALA A 70 14.65 -5.95 -1.99
CA ALA A 70 14.79 -6.32 -3.39
C ALA A 70 13.68 -7.30 -3.86
N VAL A 71 13.27 -8.24 -3.01
CA VAL A 71 12.20 -9.19 -3.34
C VAL A 71 10.85 -8.48 -3.36
N ILE A 72 10.61 -7.55 -2.44
CA ILE A 72 9.37 -6.76 -2.43
C ILE A 72 9.26 -5.96 -3.74
N ALA A 73 10.32 -5.25 -4.14
CA ALA A 73 10.34 -4.48 -5.38
C ALA A 73 10.07 -5.36 -6.62
N GLN A 74 10.70 -6.55 -6.69
CA GLN A 74 10.46 -7.51 -7.77
C GLN A 74 9.01 -7.98 -7.83
N VAL A 75 8.38 -8.27 -6.68
CA VAL A 75 6.98 -8.69 -6.62
C VAL A 75 6.05 -7.55 -7.04
N MET A 76 6.32 -6.31 -6.65
CA MET A 76 5.52 -5.16 -7.08
C MET A 76 5.58 -4.96 -8.60
N GLN A 77 6.78 -5.07 -9.17
CA GLN A 77 6.96 -5.01 -10.63
C GLN A 77 6.22 -6.15 -11.33
N ALA A 78 6.41 -7.39 -10.88
CA ALA A 78 5.75 -8.55 -11.48
C ALA A 78 4.21 -8.52 -11.32
N THR A 79 3.71 -7.83 -10.30
CA THR A 79 2.27 -7.61 -10.11
C THR A 79 1.74 -6.66 -11.17
N ALA A 80 2.43 -5.54 -11.42
CA ALA A 80 2.09 -4.59 -12.48
C ALA A 80 2.05 -5.28 -13.87
N ASP A 81 3.08 -6.07 -14.17
CA ASP A 81 3.20 -6.77 -15.46
C ASP A 81 2.05 -7.76 -15.71
N ARG A 82 1.42 -8.29 -14.64
CA ARG A 82 0.36 -9.31 -14.72
C ARG A 82 -1.05 -8.73 -14.78
N THR A 83 -1.31 -7.61 -14.11
CA THR A 83 -2.68 -7.06 -13.98
C THR A 83 -3.16 -6.36 -15.26
N GLY A 84 -2.25 -6.08 -16.20
CA GLY A 84 -2.56 -5.27 -17.39
C GLY A 84 -2.91 -3.82 -17.04
N ASP A 85 -2.66 -3.41 -15.79
CA ASP A 85 -2.77 -2.04 -15.32
C ASP A 85 -1.61 -1.25 -15.95
N PRO A 86 -1.87 -0.17 -16.70
CA PRO A 86 -0.81 0.56 -17.40
C PRO A 86 0.21 1.21 -16.47
N GLU A 87 -0.13 1.36 -15.18
CA GLU A 87 0.71 2.04 -14.21
C GLU A 87 1.16 1.07 -13.10
N PRO A 88 2.48 0.85 -12.94
CA PRO A 88 2.97 0.07 -11.81
C PRO A 88 2.72 0.79 -10.48
N PRO A 89 2.67 0.06 -9.35
CA PRO A 89 2.52 0.69 -8.05
C PRO A 89 3.61 1.71 -7.80
N VAL A 90 3.22 2.93 -7.44
CA VAL A 90 4.17 4.02 -7.19
C VAL A 90 4.84 3.78 -5.84
N ALA A 91 6.17 3.70 -5.84
CA ALA A 91 6.96 3.64 -4.62
C ALA A 91 7.17 5.05 -4.05
N VAL A 92 6.70 5.28 -2.82
CA VAL A 92 6.84 6.55 -2.11
C VAL A 92 7.40 6.35 -0.70
N GLY A 93 8.11 7.36 -0.19
CA GLY A 93 8.52 7.43 1.20
C GLY A 93 7.42 7.96 2.12
N ALA A 94 7.63 7.85 3.43
CA ALA A 94 6.66 8.32 4.44
C ALA A 94 6.35 9.83 4.32
N ALA A 95 7.33 10.64 3.90
CA ALA A 95 7.19 12.09 3.79
C ALA A 95 5.98 12.53 2.94
N VAL A 96 5.63 11.77 1.91
CA VAL A 96 4.47 12.06 1.03
C VAL A 96 3.15 12.14 1.83
N TRP A 97 3.07 11.50 2.99
CA TRP A 97 1.85 11.45 3.82
C TRP A 97 1.96 12.18 5.15
N TYR A 98 3.17 12.36 5.67
CA TYR A 98 3.38 12.87 7.03
C TYR A 98 4.08 14.23 7.10
N GLU A 99 4.63 14.72 5.99
CA GLU A 99 5.20 16.06 5.90
C GLU A 99 4.24 16.92 5.08
N GLY A 100 3.46 17.75 5.77
CA GLY A 100 2.49 18.70 5.22
C GLY A 100 2.40 19.95 6.07
#